data_AF-A0A1I1AYN7-F1
#
_entry.id   AF-A0A1I1AYN7-F1
#
_cell.length_a   1.000
_cell.length_b   1.000
_cell.length_c   1.000
_cell.angle_alpha   90.00
_cell.angle_beta   90.00
_cell.angle_gamma   90.00
#
_symmetry.space_group_name_H-M   'P 1'
#
loop_
_entity.id
_entity.type
_entity.pdbx_description
1 polymer ?
#
loop_
_entity_poly.entity_id
_entity_poly.type
_entity_poly.pdbx_seq_one_letter_code
_entity_poly.pdbx_strand_id
1 'polypeptide(L)'
;MNLKDCNFKFLYRKWKDNSGPFECFIRSGPFVSLQTYDNFHINTCINKDLYKKHKSTISKILDIDLTSTFLILDIPLDIGLEIGYVLNNMFKIKPILNLNFLFHPYGLVGNKTSIESLIKCGLNLDSICPSAYVLLLDYNRYDDFPKNLYKVRLNNQYELTLDDLPHSSTLKELNYSKVVIFTMNKIKEDISYYLNTINKDLNTFILEVI
;
A
#
# COMPACT_ATOMS: atom_id res chain seq x y z
N MET A 1 17.00 -14.24 6.37
CA MET A 1 16.91 -15.20 5.23
C MET A 1 17.38 -14.50 3.97
N ASN A 2 17.77 -15.19 2.90
CA ASN A 2 18.05 -14.48 1.63
C ASN A 2 16.76 -14.32 0.81
N LEU A 3 16.73 -13.31 -0.08
CA LEU A 3 15.61 -13.06 -0.97
C LEU A 3 15.22 -14.30 -1.81
N LYS A 4 16.21 -15.01 -2.35
CA LYS A 4 15.98 -16.20 -3.17
C LYS A 4 15.38 -17.39 -2.41
N ASP A 5 15.42 -17.36 -1.08
CA ASP A 5 14.81 -18.39 -0.22
C ASP A 5 13.31 -18.09 0.02
N CYS A 6 12.82 -16.91 -0.36
CA CYS A 6 11.44 -16.51 -0.13
C CYS A 6 10.46 -17.19 -1.08
N ASN A 7 9.39 -17.77 -0.52
CA ASN A 7 8.25 -18.25 -1.31
C ASN A 7 7.30 -17.09 -1.65
N PHE A 8 7.55 -16.42 -2.78
CA PHE A 8 6.76 -15.24 -3.19
C PHE A 8 5.29 -15.56 -3.49
N LYS A 9 4.97 -16.80 -3.92
CA LYS A 9 3.59 -17.23 -4.11
C LYS A 9 2.84 -17.31 -2.78
N PHE A 10 3.48 -17.84 -1.75
CA PHE A 10 2.93 -17.86 -0.39
C PHE A 10 2.79 -16.43 0.17
N LEU A 11 3.81 -15.58 -0.01
CA LEU A 11 3.77 -14.19 0.43
C LEU A 11 2.65 -13.40 -0.24
N TYR A 12 2.48 -13.53 -1.57
CA TYR A 12 1.38 -12.93 -2.30
C TYR A 12 0.02 -13.38 -1.73
N ARG A 13 -0.14 -14.68 -1.50
CA ARG A 13 -1.36 -15.24 -0.90
C ARG A 13 -1.62 -14.69 0.51
N LYS A 14 -0.59 -14.51 1.34
CA LYS A 14 -0.71 -13.90 2.67
C LYS A 14 -1.26 -12.48 2.60
N TRP A 15 -0.76 -11.66 1.68
CA TRP A 15 -1.28 -10.31 1.47
C TRP A 15 -2.71 -10.32 0.90
N LYS A 16 -3.01 -11.25 -0.02
CA LYS A 16 -4.32 -11.38 -0.68
C LYS A 16 -5.41 -11.98 0.19
N ASP A 17 -5.05 -12.80 1.17
CA ASP A 17 -6.00 -13.53 2.00
C ASP A 17 -6.90 -12.56 2.78
N ASN A 18 -8.20 -12.86 2.83
CA ASN A 18 -9.22 -12.01 3.46
C ASN A 18 -9.31 -10.57 2.90
N SER A 19 -8.96 -10.33 1.63
CA SER A 19 -9.14 -9.01 1.00
C SER A 19 -10.57 -8.70 0.56
N GLY A 20 -11.48 -9.66 0.63
CA GLY A 20 -12.90 -9.48 0.35
C GLY A 20 -13.15 -8.87 -1.03
N PRO A 21 -14.05 -7.88 -1.17
CA PRO A 21 -14.38 -7.28 -2.46
C PRO A 21 -13.22 -6.52 -3.11
N PHE A 22 -12.14 -6.25 -2.37
CA PHE A 22 -10.98 -5.50 -2.85
C PHE A 22 -9.84 -6.41 -3.35
N GLU A 23 -10.07 -7.72 -3.45
CA GLU A 23 -9.08 -8.68 -3.93
C GLU A 23 -8.53 -8.34 -5.33
N CYS A 24 -9.35 -7.73 -6.19
CA CYS A 24 -8.97 -7.35 -7.56
C CYS A 24 -7.86 -6.29 -7.64
N PHE A 25 -7.66 -5.50 -6.58
CA PHE A 25 -6.63 -4.45 -6.52
C PHE A 25 -5.25 -5.01 -6.16
N ILE A 26 -5.15 -6.26 -5.71
CA ILE A 26 -3.86 -6.86 -5.31
C ILE A 26 -3.18 -7.54 -6.51
N ARG A 27 -2.25 -6.81 -7.11
CA ARG A 27 -1.47 -7.27 -8.26
C ARG A 27 -0.34 -8.22 -7.84
N SER A 28 -0.09 -9.23 -8.67
CA SER A 28 1.01 -10.19 -8.46
C SER A 28 2.36 -9.68 -8.95
N GLY A 29 2.40 -8.66 -9.83
CA GLY A 29 3.60 -8.12 -10.47
C GLY A 29 4.77 -7.83 -9.52
N PRO A 30 4.56 -7.10 -8.41
CA PRO A 30 5.61 -6.85 -7.42
C PRO A 30 6.20 -8.15 -6.85
N PHE A 31 5.38 -9.19 -6.64
CA PHE A 31 5.85 -10.45 -6.06
C PHE A 31 6.59 -11.32 -7.08
N VAL A 32 6.10 -11.36 -8.33
CA VAL A 32 6.70 -12.16 -9.40
C VAL A 32 8.06 -11.59 -9.81
N SER A 33 8.16 -10.26 -9.93
CA SER A 33 9.41 -9.58 -10.33
C SER A 33 10.56 -9.77 -9.33
N LEU A 34 10.28 -10.07 -8.06
CA LEU A 34 11.32 -10.37 -7.07
C LEU A 34 12.10 -11.66 -7.36
N GLN A 35 11.57 -12.56 -8.17
CA GLN A 35 12.27 -13.80 -8.56
C GLN A 35 13.54 -13.52 -9.38
N THR A 36 13.58 -12.40 -10.10
CA THR A 36 14.71 -11.99 -10.95
C THR A 36 15.56 -10.89 -10.30
N TYR A 37 15.22 -10.45 -9.09
CA TYR A 37 15.95 -9.42 -8.38
C TYR A 37 17.25 -9.97 -7.77
N ASP A 38 18.23 -9.10 -7.55
CA ASP A 38 19.51 -9.45 -6.94
C ASP A 38 19.30 -10.12 -5.58
N ASN A 39 20.03 -11.19 -5.30
CA ASN A 39 19.93 -11.83 -4.00
C ASN A 39 20.55 -10.94 -2.92
N PHE A 40 19.84 -10.72 -1.81
CA PHE A 40 20.36 -10.02 -0.64
C PHE A 40 19.76 -10.59 0.65
N HIS A 41 20.41 -10.30 1.77
CA HIS A 41 19.93 -10.72 3.08
C HIS A 41 18.75 -9.87 3.54
N ILE A 42 17.72 -10.54 4.06
CA ILE A 42 16.47 -9.96 4.55
C ILE A 42 16.33 -10.28 6.03
N ASN A 43 16.16 -9.22 6.82
CA ASN A 43 15.77 -9.38 8.22
C ASN A 43 14.24 -9.55 8.32
N THR A 44 13.80 -10.72 8.78
CA THR A 44 12.38 -11.06 8.92
C THR A 44 11.83 -10.82 10.32
N CYS A 45 12.67 -10.33 11.26
CA CYS A 45 12.22 -10.06 12.62
C CYS A 45 11.39 -8.78 12.65
N ILE A 46 10.13 -8.88 13.08
CA ILE A 46 9.28 -7.71 13.30
C ILE A 46 9.71 -6.99 14.58
N ASN A 47 9.85 -5.67 14.49
CA ASN A 47 10.02 -4.82 15.65
C ASN A 47 8.70 -4.80 16.45
N LYS A 48 8.75 -5.19 17.73
CA LYS A 48 7.58 -5.18 18.61
C LYS A 48 7.01 -3.77 18.86
N ASP A 49 7.83 -2.73 18.64
CA ASP A 49 7.46 -1.34 18.85
C ASP A 49 6.88 -0.65 17.61
N LEU A 50 6.51 -1.38 16.54
CA LEU A 50 5.92 -0.76 15.34
C LEU A 50 4.66 0.07 15.63
N TYR A 51 3.79 -0.40 16.55
CA TYR A 51 2.64 0.39 16.98
C TYR A 51 3.07 1.71 17.64
N LYS A 52 4.10 1.69 18.50
CA LYS A 52 4.62 2.89 19.16
C LYS A 52 5.26 3.84 18.15
N LYS A 53 6.02 3.30 17.20
CA LYS A 53 6.67 4.06 16.11
C LYS A 53 5.64 4.86 15.30
N HIS A 54 4.50 4.24 14.98
CA HIS A 54 3.47 4.82 14.11
C HIS A 54 2.21 5.26 14.85
N LYS A 55 2.30 5.43 16.18
CA LYS A 55 1.14 5.66 17.06
C LYS A 55 0.29 6.85 16.60
N SER A 56 0.92 7.97 16.25
CA SER A 56 0.22 9.18 15.83
C SER A 56 -0.71 8.92 14.64
N THR A 57 -0.18 8.31 13.58
CA THR A 57 -0.94 7.98 12.37
C THR A 57 -2.02 6.94 12.65
N ILE A 58 -1.68 5.89 13.39
CA ILE A 58 -2.65 4.83 13.72
C ILE A 58 -3.79 5.37 14.57
N SER A 59 -3.51 6.22 15.57
CA SER A 59 -4.57 6.87 16.37
C SER A 59 -5.51 7.69 15.50
N LYS A 60 -4.99 8.54 14.60
CA LYS A 60 -5.83 9.29 13.65
C LYS A 60 -6.69 8.38 12.77
N ILE A 61 -6.17 7.23 12.36
CA ILE A 61 -6.92 6.23 11.57
C ILE A 61 -8.05 5.61 12.42
N LEU A 62 -7.76 5.27 13.67
CA LEU A 62 -8.73 4.62 14.58
C LEU A 62 -9.82 5.58 15.06
N ASP A 63 -9.59 6.90 15.01
CA ASP A 63 -10.60 7.92 15.30
C ASP A 63 -11.65 8.06 14.17
N ILE A 64 -11.44 7.40 13.02
CA ILE A 64 -12.37 7.42 11.89
C ILE A 64 -13.38 6.28 12.01
N ASP A 65 -14.65 6.56 11.72
CA ASP A 65 -15.65 5.53 11.50
C ASP A 65 -15.42 4.80 10.16
N LEU A 66 -14.64 3.70 10.23
CA LEU A 66 -14.30 2.87 9.08
C LEU A 66 -15.46 2.00 8.57
N THR A 67 -16.63 2.01 9.23
CA THR A 67 -17.81 1.27 8.73
C THR A 67 -18.49 1.98 7.56
N SER A 68 -18.39 3.32 7.54
CA SER A 68 -18.97 4.19 6.53
C SER A 68 -17.92 4.96 5.71
N THR A 69 -16.63 4.81 6.07
CA THR A 69 -15.50 5.52 5.45
C THR A 69 -14.52 4.55 4.80
N PHE A 70 -14.28 4.71 3.50
CA PHE A 70 -13.20 4.03 2.80
C PHE A 70 -11.89 4.80 3.00
N LEU A 71 -10.84 4.10 3.45
CA LEU A 71 -9.57 4.69 3.80
C LEU A 71 -8.49 4.36 2.76
N ILE A 72 -7.76 5.37 2.31
CA ILE A 72 -6.58 5.25 1.45
C ILE A 72 -5.36 5.80 2.20
N LEU A 73 -4.27 5.03 2.26
CA LEU A 73 -2.96 5.54 2.68
C LEU A 73 -2.09 5.70 1.42
N ASP A 74 -1.76 6.93 1.08
CA ASP A 74 -0.84 7.32 0.03
C ASP A 74 0.46 7.86 0.65
N ILE A 75 1.28 6.94 1.16
CA ILE A 75 2.50 7.21 1.94
C ILE A 75 3.65 6.33 1.44
N PRO A 76 4.93 6.60 1.81
CA PRO A 76 6.05 5.76 1.40
C PRO A 76 5.81 4.28 1.71
N LEU A 77 6.04 3.41 0.72
CA LEU A 77 5.66 2.01 0.78
C LEU A 77 6.12 1.27 2.04
N ASP A 78 7.37 1.46 2.47
CA ASP A 78 7.92 0.81 3.66
C ASP A 78 7.18 1.21 4.94
N ILE A 79 6.79 2.49 5.08
CA ILE A 79 5.98 3.00 6.19
C ILE A 79 4.55 2.45 6.08
N GLY A 80 3.95 2.49 4.90
CA GLY A 80 2.60 1.97 4.65
C GLY A 80 2.47 0.49 4.98
N LEU A 81 3.48 -0.32 4.64
CA LEU A 81 3.52 -1.75 4.97
C LEU A 81 3.59 -1.99 6.48
N GLU A 82 4.40 -1.21 7.22
CA GLU A 82 4.48 -1.32 8.68
C GLU A 82 3.17 -0.91 9.36
N ILE A 83 2.54 0.19 8.92
CA ILE A 83 1.23 0.62 9.43
C ILE A 83 0.17 -0.43 9.11
N GLY A 84 0.12 -0.90 7.85
CA GLY A 84 -0.81 -1.95 7.42
C GLY A 84 -0.67 -3.24 8.21
N TYR A 85 0.56 -3.65 8.53
CA TYR A 85 0.82 -4.79 9.41
C TYR A 85 0.21 -4.59 10.80
N VAL A 86 0.42 -3.43 11.42
CA VAL A 86 -0.13 -3.14 12.74
C VAL A 86 -1.66 -3.09 12.71
N LEU A 87 -2.24 -2.44 11.71
CA LEU A 87 -3.69 -2.38 11.48
C LEU A 87 -4.29 -3.78 11.33
N ASN A 88 -3.64 -4.68 10.58
CA ASN A 88 -4.08 -6.06 10.40
C ASN A 88 -4.06 -6.83 11.72
N ASN A 89 -2.89 -6.95 12.33
CA ASN A 89 -2.68 -7.88 13.44
C ASN A 89 -3.28 -7.38 14.76
N MET A 90 -3.33 -6.06 14.99
CA MET A 90 -3.85 -5.51 16.25
C MET A 90 -5.32 -5.06 16.17
N PHE A 91 -5.79 -4.64 15.00
CA PHE A 91 -7.08 -3.97 14.86
C PHE A 91 -8.04 -4.65 13.86
N LYS A 92 -7.63 -5.77 13.24
CA LYS A 92 -8.42 -6.48 12.22
C LYS A 92 -8.82 -5.61 11.02
N ILE A 93 -8.02 -4.58 10.72
CA ILE A 93 -8.21 -3.73 9.55
C ILE A 93 -7.29 -4.26 8.46
N LYS A 94 -7.87 -4.79 7.37
CA LYS A 94 -7.10 -5.46 6.32
C LYS A 94 -6.43 -4.45 5.39
N PRO A 95 -5.09 -4.45 5.27
CA PRO A 95 -4.41 -3.69 4.22
C PRO A 95 -4.58 -4.36 2.85
N ILE A 96 -4.99 -3.56 1.86
CA ILE A 96 -5.11 -3.93 0.45
C ILE A 96 -3.93 -3.30 -0.28
N LEU A 97 -2.95 -4.11 -0.70
CA LEU A 97 -1.78 -3.62 -1.43
C LEU A 97 -2.12 -3.35 -2.89
N ASN A 98 -2.15 -2.08 -3.28
CA ASN A 98 -2.35 -1.67 -4.66
C ASN A 98 -1.07 -1.07 -5.23
N LEU A 99 -0.22 -1.97 -5.72
CA LEU A 99 1.11 -1.67 -6.24
C LEU A 99 1.19 -2.09 -7.72
N ASN A 100 1.30 -1.11 -8.62
CA ASN A 100 1.24 -1.32 -10.08
C ASN A 100 2.63 -1.28 -10.75
N PHE A 101 3.70 -1.58 -10.01
CA PHE A 101 5.06 -1.64 -10.55
C PHE A 101 5.68 -3.03 -10.44
N LEU A 102 6.83 -3.19 -11.09
CA LEU A 102 7.72 -4.33 -10.96
C LEU A 102 8.97 -3.92 -10.19
N PHE A 103 9.38 -4.71 -9.20
CA PHE A 103 10.67 -4.53 -8.57
C PHE A 103 11.78 -4.89 -9.56
N HIS A 104 12.76 -4.02 -9.69
CA HIS A 104 13.91 -4.25 -10.56
C HIS A 104 15.18 -3.67 -9.92
N PRO A 105 16.35 -4.34 -9.99
CA PRO A 105 17.59 -3.84 -9.38
C PRO A 105 17.99 -2.45 -9.86
N TYR A 106 17.63 -2.13 -11.11
CA TYR A 106 17.87 -0.83 -11.74
C TYR A 106 16.63 0.08 -11.78
N GLY A 107 15.52 -0.30 -11.14
CA GLY A 107 14.30 0.51 -11.09
C GLY A 107 14.52 1.87 -10.41
N LEU A 108 13.75 2.87 -10.82
CA LEU A 108 13.64 4.16 -10.14
C LEU A 108 12.77 4.04 -8.87
N VAL A 109 11.75 3.19 -8.93
CA VAL A 109 10.78 2.94 -7.86
C VAL A 109 11.02 1.59 -7.21
N GLY A 110 10.82 1.54 -5.90
CA GLY A 110 11.06 0.37 -5.08
C GLY A 110 12.54 0.16 -4.78
N ASN A 111 12.85 -0.12 -3.52
CA ASN A 111 14.22 -0.34 -3.06
C ASN A 111 14.28 -1.55 -2.12
N LYS A 112 15.50 -1.95 -1.73
CA LYS A 112 15.71 -3.09 -0.84
C LYS A 112 14.98 -2.95 0.51
N THR A 113 14.82 -1.72 1.03
CA THR A 113 14.06 -1.46 2.26
C THR A 113 12.58 -1.77 2.08
N SER A 114 11.96 -1.31 0.98
CA SER A 114 10.56 -1.61 0.67
C SER A 114 10.34 -3.11 0.44
N ILE A 115 11.29 -3.78 -0.23
CA ILE A 115 11.25 -5.24 -0.45
C ILE A 115 11.33 -5.99 0.89
N GLU A 116 12.29 -5.61 1.75
CA GLU A 116 12.41 -6.19 3.09
C GLU A 116 11.12 -5.97 3.88
N SER A 117 10.56 -4.76 3.91
CA SER A 117 9.30 -4.48 4.60
C SER A 117 8.13 -5.30 4.05
N LEU A 118 8.02 -5.48 2.73
CA LEU A 118 6.95 -6.26 2.09
C LEU A 118 6.99 -7.73 2.54
N ILE A 119 8.19 -8.30 2.57
CA ILE A 119 8.43 -9.69 2.95
C ILE A 119 8.28 -9.86 4.45
N LYS A 120 8.96 -9.03 5.24
CA LYS A 120 8.94 -9.06 6.71
C LYS A 120 7.52 -8.90 7.25
N CYS A 121 6.77 -7.90 6.79
CA CYS A 121 5.39 -7.70 7.22
C CYS A 121 4.50 -8.86 6.75
N GLY A 122 4.57 -9.22 5.46
CA GLY A 122 3.70 -10.25 4.89
C GLY A 122 3.88 -11.65 5.49
N LEU A 123 5.11 -12.04 5.84
CA LEU A 123 5.38 -13.33 6.50
C LEU A 123 4.79 -13.39 7.92
N ASN A 124 4.66 -12.25 8.59
CA ASN A 124 4.15 -12.14 9.96
C ASN A 124 2.68 -11.71 10.02
N LEU A 125 1.99 -11.55 8.88
CA LEU A 125 0.55 -11.23 8.89
C LEU A 125 -0.27 -12.37 9.48
N ASP A 126 -1.10 -12.01 10.45
CA ASP A 126 -2.13 -12.86 10.99
C ASP A 126 -3.26 -13.03 9.97
N SER A 127 -3.82 -14.23 9.92
CA SER A 127 -5.09 -14.44 9.22
C SER A 127 -6.20 -13.89 10.12
N ILE A 128 -7.02 -12.99 9.58
CA ILE A 128 -8.03 -12.24 10.32
C ILE A 128 -9.39 -12.36 9.63
N CYS A 129 -10.47 -12.18 10.38
CA CYS A 129 -11.76 -11.80 9.82
C CYS A 129 -11.81 -10.25 9.84
N PRO A 130 -11.69 -9.57 8.68
CA PRO A 130 -11.55 -8.11 8.67
C PRO A 130 -12.82 -7.41 9.11
N SER A 131 -12.68 -6.41 9.97
CA SER A 131 -13.78 -5.49 10.32
C SER A 131 -13.82 -4.25 9.43
N ALA A 132 -12.71 -3.94 8.76
CA ALA A 132 -12.60 -2.85 7.79
C ALA A 132 -11.41 -3.09 6.84
N TYR A 133 -11.26 -2.23 5.84
CA TYR A 133 -10.21 -2.29 4.83
C TYR A 133 -9.50 -0.96 4.71
N VAL A 134 -8.21 -1.01 4.34
CA VAL A 134 -7.42 0.17 4.00
C VAL A 134 -6.64 -0.08 2.72
N LEU A 135 -6.81 0.80 1.73
CA LEU A 135 -6.06 0.72 0.48
C LEU A 135 -4.68 1.35 0.67
N LEU A 136 -3.63 0.61 0.37
CA LEU A 136 -2.25 1.06 0.48
C LEU A 136 -1.69 1.35 -0.90
N LEU A 137 -1.25 2.60 -1.09
CA LEU A 137 -0.57 3.09 -2.28
C LEU A 137 0.86 3.47 -1.92
N ASP A 138 1.78 3.31 -2.86
CA ASP A 138 3.14 3.86 -2.72
C ASP A 138 3.15 5.32 -3.17
N TYR A 139 3.38 6.23 -2.23
CA TYR A 139 3.55 7.65 -2.54
C TYR A 139 4.72 7.91 -3.50
N ASN A 140 5.74 7.05 -3.47
CA ASN A 140 6.95 7.18 -4.29
C ASN A 140 6.81 6.56 -5.70
N ARG A 141 5.58 6.20 -6.12
CA ARG A 141 5.28 5.57 -7.42
C ARG A 141 5.73 6.37 -8.65
N TYR A 142 5.84 7.69 -8.53
CA TYR A 142 6.48 8.55 -9.52
C TYR A 142 7.00 9.83 -8.87
N ASP A 143 8.08 10.38 -9.42
CA ASP A 143 8.64 11.69 -9.07
C ASP A 143 9.51 12.25 -10.21
N ASP A 144 9.90 13.51 -10.09
CA ASP A 144 10.81 14.14 -11.05
C ASP A 144 12.27 13.73 -10.77
N PHE A 145 12.76 12.73 -11.51
CA PHE A 145 14.16 12.32 -11.42
C PHE A 145 15.09 13.15 -12.33
N PRO A 146 16.35 13.38 -11.91
CA PRO A 146 17.39 13.94 -12.77
C PRO A 146 17.55 13.22 -14.12
N LYS A 147 17.71 13.98 -15.21
CA LYS A 147 17.84 13.45 -16.60
C LYS A 147 18.91 12.37 -16.78
N ASN A 148 19.98 12.41 -15.99
CA ASN A 148 21.05 11.41 -16.02
C ASN A 148 20.60 10.06 -15.42
N LEU A 149 19.69 10.04 -14.44
CA LEU A 149 19.16 8.78 -13.90
C LEU A 149 18.34 8.02 -14.93
N TYR A 150 17.52 8.69 -15.73
CA TYR A 150 16.76 8.06 -16.82
C TYR A 150 17.62 7.35 -17.87
N LYS A 151 18.92 7.70 -17.98
CA LYS A 151 19.84 7.04 -18.91
C LYS A 151 20.44 5.74 -18.36
N VAL A 152 20.43 5.55 -17.04
CA VAL A 152 21.13 4.44 -16.35
C VAL A 152 20.21 3.59 -15.47
N ARG A 153 18.95 4.00 -15.32
CA ARG A 153 17.92 3.31 -14.53
C ARG A 153 16.74 2.94 -15.43
N LEU A 154 16.09 1.84 -15.07
CA LEU A 154 14.81 1.45 -15.65
C LEU A 154 13.72 2.37 -15.10
N ASN A 155 13.00 3.04 -15.99
CA ASN A 155 11.81 3.79 -15.61
C ASN A 155 10.64 2.83 -15.35
N ASN A 156 10.49 2.40 -14.10
CA ASN A 156 9.39 1.58 -13.61
C ASN A 156 8.37 2.39 -12.77
N GLN A 157 8.36 3.72 -12.97
CA GLN A 157 7.34 4.58 -12.40
C GLN A 157 5.97 4.26 -12.99
N TYR A 158 4.92 4.58 -12.25
CA TYR A 158 3.55 4.38 -12.68
C TYR A 158 2.63 5.44 -12.09
N GLU A 159 1.64 5.84 -12.87
CA GLU A 159 0.51 6.66 -12.43
C GLU A 159 -0.72 5.76 -12.26
N LEU A 160 -1.60 6.12 -11.32
CA LEU A 160 -2.87 5.43 -11.14
C LEU A 160 -3.92 6.00 -12.09
N THR A 161 -4.71 5.10 -12.68
CA THR A 161 -5.90 5.47 -13.45
C THR A 161 -7.17 5.22 -12.64
N LEU A 162 -8.33 5.63 -13.16
CA LEU A 162 -9.62 5.35 -12.50
C LEU A 162 -9.88 3.85 -12.35
N ASP A 163 -9.36 3.02 -13.25
CA ASP A 163 -9.53 1.56 -13.21
C ASP A 163 -8.65 0.90 -12.13
N ASP A 164 -7.66 1.64 -11.62
CA ASP A 164 -6.78 1.17 -10.55
C ASP A 164 -7.33 1.45 -9.15
N LEU A 165 -8.44 2.18 -9.04
CA LEU A 165 -9.03 2.59 -7.76
C LEU A 165 -10.53 2.26 -7.72
N PRO A 166 -11.14 2.05 -6.53
CA PRO A 166 -12.57 1.76 -6.44
C PRO A 166 -13.43 2.91 -6.98
N HIS A 167 -14.40 2.61 -7.85
CA HIS A 167 -15.37 3.60 -8.32
C HIS A 167 -16.36 3.99 -7.22
N SER A 168 -16.95 5.19 -7.33
CA SER A 168 -17.95 5.68 -6.37
C SER A 168 -19.16 4.75 -6.25
N SER A 169 -19.62 4.15 -7.36
CA SER A 169 -20.71 3.17 -7.37
C SER A 169 -20.37 1.93 -6.51
N THR A 170 -19.19 1.34 -6.73
CA THR A 170 -18.72 0.18 -5.95
C THR A 170 -18.59 0.53 -4.47
N LEU A 171 -18.06 1.71 -4.14
CA LEU A 171 -17.95 2.15 -2.75
C LEU A 171 -19.33 2.30 -2.09
N LYS A 172 -20.31 2.88 -2.81
CA LYS A 172 -21.70 3.01 -2.32
C LYS A 172 -22.36 1.65 -2.12
N GLU A 173 -22.18 0.70 -3.03
CA GLU A 173 -22.68 -0.68 -2.90
C GLU A 173 -22.12 -1.39 -1.67
N LEU A 174 -20.89 -1.05 -1.28
CA LEU A 174 -20.22 -1.53 -0.07
C LEU A 174 -20.55 -0.69 1.18
N ASN A 175 -21.53 0.22 1.10
CA ASN A 175 -21.99 1.12 2.16
C ASN A 175 -20.97 2.19 2.62
N TYR A 176 -19.95 2.48 1.80
CA TYR A 176 -19.09 3.64 2.04
C TYR A 176 -19.75 4.90 1.52
N SER A 177 -19.85 5.91 2.38
CA SER A 177 -20.40 7.24 2.08
C SER A 177 -19.32 8.33 2.03
N LYS A 178 -18.12 8.00 2.51
CA LYS A 178 -16.98 8.90 2.64
C LYS A 178 -15.69 8.23 2.19
N VAL A 179 -14.78 9.00 1.62
CA VAL A 179 -13.40 8.60 1.36
C VAL A 179 -12.46 9.52 2.15
N VAL A 180 -11.54 8.93 2.90
CA VAL A 180 -10.47 9.64 3.58
C VAL A 180 -9.13 9.20 3.01
N ILE A 181 -8.30 10.16 2.62
CA ILE A 181 -6.94 9.90 2.16
C ILE A 181 -5.96 10.44 3.19
N PHE A 182 -5.10 9.57 3.67
CA PHE A 182 -3.89 9.95 4.40
C PHE A 182 -2.75 10.03 3.40
N THR A 183 -2.15 11.21 3.27
CA THR A 183 -1.04 11.42 2.32
C THR A 183 0.08 12.24 2.95
N MET A 184 1.17 12.36 2.21
CA MET A 184 2.28 13.25 2.53
C MET A 184 1.89 14.72 2.24
N ASN A 185 2.78 15.67 2.56
CA ASN A 185 2.57 17.11 2.34
C ASN A 185 2.06 17.56 0.95
N LYS A 186 2.21 16.75 -0.11
CA LYS A 186 1.70 17.09 -1.45
C LYS A 186 0.88 15.93 -1.99
N ILE A 187 -0.39 16.16 -2.26
CA ILE A 187 -1.21 15.19 -2.98
C ILE A 187 -0.69 14.99 -4.41
N LYS A 188 -0.58 13.74 -4.84
CA LYS A 188 -0.20 13.39 -6.21
C LYS A 188 -1.34 13.71 -7.20
N GLU A 189 -0.98 13.99 -8.44
CA GLU A 189 -1.93 14.45 -9.47
C GLU A 189 -2.98 13.39 -9.80
N ASP A 190 -2.57 12.12 -9.84
CA ASP A 190 -3.47 10.98 -10.07
C ASP A 190 -4.53 10.82 -8.96
N ILE A 191 -4.12 10.97 -7.69
CA ILE A 191 -5.04 10.96 -6.54
C ILE A 191 -5.95 12.18 -6.55
N SER A 192 -5.41 13.35 -6.88
CA SER A 192 -6.22 14.56 -7.02
C SER A 192 -7.30 14.38 -8.09
N TYR A 193 -6.95 13.80 -9.23
CA TYR A 193 -7.89 13.50 -10.31
C TYR A 193 -8.95 12.48 -9.88
N TYR A 194 -8.54 11.41 -9.20
CA TYR A 194 -9.46 10.42 -8.64
C TYR A 194 -10.44 11.05 -7.65
N LEU A 195 -9.94 11.82 -6.67
CA LEU A 195 -10.77 12.50 -5.68
C LEU A 195 -11.77 13.45 -6.31
N ASN A 196 -11.35 14.26 -7.29
CA ASN A 196 -12.25 15.17 -8.00
C ASN A 196 -13.36 14.44 -8.77
N THR A 197 -13.08 13.20 -9.21
CA THR A 197 -14.06 12.36 -9.89
C THR A 197 -15.10 11.82 -8.90
N ILE A 198 -14.66 11.22 -7.78
CA ILE A 198 -15.56 10.60 -6.81
C ILE A 198 -16.28 11.61 -5.89
N ASN A 199 -15.75 12.82 -5.73
CA ASN A 199 -16.35 13.85 -4.87
C ASN A 199 -17.71 14.37 -5.39
N LYS A 200 -18.07 14.02 -6.62
CA LYS A 200 -19.43 14.24 -7.15
C LYS A 200 -20.48 13.38 -6.46
N ASP A 201 -20.05 12.30 -5.83
CA ASP A 201 -20.89 11.21 -5.36
C ASP A 201 -20.72 10.90 -3.87
N LEU A 202 -19.53 11.15 -3.31
CA LEU A 202 -19.10 10.77 -1.97
C LEU A 202 -18.34 11.93 -1.34
N ASN A 203 -18.43 12.10 -0.02
CA ASN A 203 -17.63 13.13 0.65
C ASN A 203 -16.16 12.70 0.69
N THR A 204 -15.25 13.55 0.19
CA THR A 204 -13.81 13.27 0.23
C THR A 204 -13.07 14.18 1.20
N PHE A 205 -12.09 13.63 1.92
CA PHE A 205 -11.26 14.37 2.87
C PHE A 205 -9.80 13.96 2.71
N ILE A 206 -8.91 14.95 2.82
CA ILE A 206 -7.46 14.76 2.79
C ILE A 206 -6.93 15.06 4.19
N LEU A 207 -6.14 14.14 4.74
CA LEU A 207 -5.47 14.27 6.02
C LEU A 207 -3.97 14.09 5.82
N GLU A 208 -3.20 15.09 6.23
CA GLU A 208 -1.74 15.02 6.15
C GLU A 208 -1.17 14.22 7.33
N VAL A 209 -0.26 13.30 7.03
CA VAL A 209 0.33 12.40 8.01
C VAL A 209 1.61 13.00 8.61
N ILE A 210 2.41 13.69 7.77
CA ILE A 210 3.75 14.22 8.07
C ILE A 210 4.01 15.45 7.22
#